data_AF-A0AAJ6D5T3-F1
#
_entry.id   AF-A0AAJ6D5T3-F1
#
_cell.length_a   1.000
_cell.length_b   1.000
_cell.length_c   1.000
_cell.angle_alpha   90.00
_cell.angle_beta   90.00
_cell.angle_gamma   90.00
#
_symmetry.space_group_name_H-M   'P 1'
#
loop_
_entity.id
_entity.type
_entity.pdbx_description
1 polymer ?
#
loop_
_entity_poly.entity_id
_entity_poly.type
_entity_poly.pdbx_seq_one_letter_code
_entity_poly.pdbx_strand_id
1 'polypeptide(L)'
;MLFSVFYLICALSLPLEAKAHSGSSSGTRAGIPIPSLTHGEMAVIAPYYGRIIALASSASDTDESFRRVLNFAQIQRAYCLWGVMPGSVGDEDSPFNECSHAYLAAAKMALLQMRTMKDEMAAAGELVSEIDGALVRNNLSLILCQFSNEGFNTADLIRPRLAGIFLHIKSLATTMLALMTAVTALWWSARLLRTKPAIAD
;
A
#
# COMPACT_ATOMS: atom_id res chain seq x y z
N MET A 1 35.82 -11.24 -8.49
CA MET A 1 34.43 -10.80 -8.74
C MET A 1 33.42 -11.54 -7.87
N LEU A 2 33.43 -12.87 -7.80
CA LEU A 2 32.56 -13.68 -6.91
C LEU A 2 32.65 -13.28 -5.42
N PHE A 3 33.87 -13.06 -4.91
CA PHE A 3 34.08 -12.61 -3.52
C PHE A 3 33.50 -11.22 -3.20
N SER A 4 33.43 -10.32 -4.18
CA SER A 4 32.93 -8.95 -3.96
C SER A 4 31.40 -8.89 -3.97
N VAL A 5 30.74 -9.80 -4.70
CA VAL A 5 29.28 -9.96 -4.70
C VAL A 5 28.84 -10.64 -3.41
N PHE A 6 29.58 -11.65 -2.94
CA PHE A 6 29.35 -12.30 -1.66
C PHE A 6 29.47 -11.31 -0.49
N TYR A 7 30.48 -10.44 -0.51
CA TYR A 7 30.67 -9.41 0.52
C TYR A 7 29.55 -8.36 0.54
N LEU A 8 29.03 -7.97 -0.63
CA LEU A 8 27.90 -7.04 -0.73
C LEU A 8 26.60 -7.68 -0.18
N ILE A 9 26.35 -8.96 -0.50
CA ILE A 9 25.19 -9.70 0.02
C ILE A 9 25.30 -9.86 1.55
N CYS A 10 26.48 -10.20 2.07
CA CYS A 10 26.72 -10.27 3.52
C CYS A 10 26.57 -8.91 4.21
N ALA A 11 26.97 -7.80 3.58
CA ALA A 11 26.83 -6.45 4.14
C ALA A 11 25.37 -5.96 4.19
N LEU A 12 24.52 -6.38 3.25
CA LEU A 12 23.07 -6.12 3.30
C LEU A 12 22.32 -7.07 4.27
N SER A 13 22.96 -8.14 4.73
CA SER A 13 22.37 -9.13 5.65
C SER A 13 22.60 -8.79 7.12
N LEU A 14 23.15 -7.61 7.44
CA LEU A 14 23.28 -7.16 8.81
C LEU A 14 21.86 -7.08 9.42
N PRO A 15 21.57 -7.84 10.49
CA PRO A 15 20.30 -7.73 11.17
C PRO A 15 20.21 -6.34 11.78
N LEU A 16 19.53 -5.43 11.08
CA LEU A 16 18.94 -4.28 11.72
C LEU A 16 17.84 -4.88 12.60
N GLU A 17 18.16 -5.06 13.88
CA GLU A 17 17.19 -5.21 14.96
C GLU A 17 16.30 -3.96 14.92
N ALA A 18 15.33 -3.93 14.02
CA ALA A 18 14.23 -3.01 14.06
C ALA A 18 13.43 -3.44 15.28
N LYS A 19 13.74 -2.81 16.43
CA LYS A 19 12.94 -2.92 17.64
C LYS A 19 11.57 -2.37 17.32
N ALA A 20 10.71 -3.24 16.77
CA ALA A 20 9.32 -2.94 16.58
C ALA A 20 8.78 -2.58 17.96
N HIS A 21 8.27 -1.36 18.10
CA HIS A 21 7.47 -0.99 19.26
C HIS A 21 6.24 -1.90 19.26
N SER A 22 6.36 -3.10 19.82
CA SER A 22 5.22 -3.89 20.25
C SER A 22 4.62 -3.11 21.42
N GLY A 23 3.72 -2.19 21.09
CA GLY A 23 3.05 -1.34 22.07
C GLY A 23 2.33 -2.21 23.09
N SER A 24 2.93 -2.35 24.26
CA SER A 24 2.22 -2.68 25.47
C SER A 24 1.46 -1.42 25.92
N SER A 25 0.20 -1.28 25.52
CA SER A 25 -0.70 -0.40 26.25
C SER A 25 -2.07 -1.06 26.41
N SER A 26 -2.42 -1.26 27.67
CA SER A 26 -3.73 -1.64 28.16
C SER A 26 -4.67 -0.45 27.98
N GLY A 27 -5.17 -0.26 26.77
CA GLY A 27 -6.24 0.67 26.42
C GLY A 27 -7.21 -0.05 25.48
N THR A 28 -8.51 0.14 25.69
CA THR A 28 -9.62 -0.54 24.99
C THR A 28 -9.28 -0.86 23.53
N ARG A 29 -8.98 -2.13 23.23
CA ARG A 29 -8.60 -2.66 21.90
C ARG A 29 -9.76 -2.67 20.90
N ALA A 30 -10.60 -1.63 20.89
CA ALA A 30 -11.60 -1.47 19.86
C ALA A 30 -11.01 -0.57 18.78
N GLY A 31 -10.35 -1.15 17.78
CA GLY A 31 -10.09 -0.40 16.56
C GLY A 31 -11.40 -0.17 15.79
N ILE A 32 -11.36 0.72 14.81
CA ILE A 32 -12.54 1.15 14.05
C ILE A 32 -12.81 0.09 12.97
N PRO A 33 -14.03 -0.49 12.92
CA PRO A 33 -14.40 -1.40 11.85
C PRO A 33 -14.49 -0.65 10.52
N ILE A 34 -13.80 -1.16 9.51
CA ILE A 34 -13.78 -0.62 8.16
C ILE A 34 -14.60 -1.57 7.28
N PRO A 35 -15.72 -1.11 6.70
CA PRO A 35 -16.50 -1.92 5.77
C PRO A 35 -15.63 -2.39 4.61
N SER A 36 -15.77 -3.66 4.22
CA SER A 36 -15.13 -4.17 3.01
C SER A 36 -15.66 -3.45 1.77
N LEU A 37 -14.96 -3.68 0.67
CA LEU A 37 -15.39 -3.25 -0.65
C LEU A 37 -15.32 -4.45 -1.60
N THR A 38 -16.18 -4.45 -2.61
CA THR A 38 -16.22 -5.52 -3.60
C THR A 38 -14.98 -5.45 -4.50
N HIS A 39 -14.60 -6.57 -5.12
CA HIS A 39 -13.45 -6.59 -6.02
C HIS A 39 -13.58 -5.54 -7.14
N GLY A 40 -14.77 -5.41 -7.72
CA GLY A 40 -15.01 -4.39 -8.74
C GLY A 40 -14.97 -2.95 -8.20
N GLU A 41 -15.34 -2.73 -6.94
CA GLU A 41 -15.11 -1.44 -6.28
C GLU A 41 -13.63 -1.12 -6.12
N MET A 42 -12.75 -2.11 -5.89
CA MET A 42 -11.31 -1.87 -5.82
C MET A 42 -10.82 -1.25 -7.13
N ALA A 43 -11.22 -1.85 -8.25
CA ALA A 43 -10.78 -1.43 -9.58
C ALA A 43 -11.18 0.02 -9.88
N VAL A 44 -12.36 0.44 -9.39
CA VAL A 44 -12.82 1.82 -9.55
C VAL A 44 -12.14 2.77 -8.57
N ILE A 45 -11.94 2.40 -7.31
CA ILE A 45 -11.40 3.30 -6.27
C ILE A 45 -9.89 3.48 -6.40
N ALA A 46 -9.15 2.46 -6.85
CA ALA A 46 -7.69 2.49 -6.90
C ALA A 46 -7.10 3.71 -7.66
N PRO A 47 -7.60 4.10 -8.85
CA PRO A 47 -7.18 5.33 -9.53
C PRO A 47 -7.44 6.62 -8.73
N TYR A 48 -8.47 6.65 -7.87
CA TYR A 48 -8.83 7.82 -7.07
C TYR A 48 -8.10 7.90 -5.74
N TYR A 49 -7.43 6.83 -5.30
CA TYR A 49 -6.77 6.79 -3.98
C TYR A 49 -5.91 8.04 -3.71
N GLY A 50 -5.12 8.48 -4.69
CA GLY A 50 -4.29 9.67 -4.54
C GLY A 50 -5.09 10.96 -4.28
N ARG A 51 -6.20 11.15 -5.01
CA ARG A 51 -7.10 12.30 -4.83
C ARG A 51 -7.83 12.24 -3.49
N ILE A 52 -8.26 11.04 -3.08
CA ILE A 52 -8.91 10.80 -1.79
C ILE A 52 -7.97 11.18 -0.65
N ILE A 53 -6.74 10.64 -0.65
CA ILE A 53 -5.78 10.93 0.42
C ILE A 53 -5.34 12.38 0.41
N ALA A 54 -5.17 13.01 -0.76
CA ALA A 54 -4.85 14.43 -0.84
C ALA A 54 -5.93 15.28 -0.16
N LEU A 55 -7.20 15.07 -0.52
CA LEU A 55 -8.34 15.77 0.08
C LEU A 55 -8.45 15.50 1.58
N ALA A 56 -8.35 14.24 2.00
CA ALA A 56 -8.44 13.83 3.40
C ALA A 56 -7.29 14.36 4.26
N SER A 57 -6.07 14.45 3.70
CA SER A 57 -4.89 14.93 4.42
C SER A 57 -4.92 16.44 4.63
N SER A 58 -5.56 17.19 3.73
CA SER A 58 -5.74 18.64 3.86
C SER A 58 -6.93 19.06 4.72
N ALA A 59 -7.78 18.11 5.15
CA ALA A 59 -8.97 18.40 5.92
C ALA A 59 -8.66 19.03 7.29
N SER A 60 -9.44 20.02 7.68
CA SER A 60 -9.32 20.78 8.93
C SER A 60 -10.39 20.42 9.96
N ASP A 61 -11.63 20.12 9.54
CA ASP A 61 -12.75 19.82 10.44
C ASP A 61 -12.79 18.34 10.86
N THR A 62 -11.70 17.84 11.45
CA THR A 62 -11.50 16.40 11.71
C THR A 62 -11.64 15.99 13.17
N ASP A 63 -12.11 14.77 13.42
CA ASP A 63 -12.08 14.10 14.73
C ASP A 63 -11.04 12.97 14.82
N GLU A 64 -10.92 12.35 15.99
CA GLU A 64 -9.99 11.23 16.23
C GLU A 64 -10.32 10.00 15.37
N SER A 65 -11.61 9.72 15.16
CA SER A 65 -12.08 8.56 14.40
C SER A 65 -11.62 8.64 12.94
N PHE A 66 -11.88 9.78 12.30
CA PHE A 66 -11.44 10.08 10.95
C PHE A 66 -9.92 9.98 10.81
N ARG A 67 -9.17 10.59 11.74
CA ARG A 67 -7.70 10.57 11.71
C ARG A 67 -7.15 9.15 11.86
N ARG A 68 -7.77 8.29 12.68
CA ARG A 68 -7.38 6.88 12.80
C ARG A 68 -7.60 6.11 11.51
N VAL A 69 -8.74 6.28 10.84
CA VAL A 69 -9.02 5.63 9.54
C VAL A 69 -8.06 6.13 8.45
N LEU A 70 -7.83 7.45 8.37
CA LEU A 70 -6.89 8.03 7.42
C LEU A 70 -5.46 7.54 7.64
N ASN A 71 -5.01 7.45 8.90
CA ASN A 71 -3.70 6.91 9.24
C ASN A 71 -3.59 5.44 8.86
N PHE A 72 -4.62 4.63 9.16
CA PHE A 72 -4.66 3.24 8.75
C PHE A 72 -4.54 3.10 7.24
N ALA A 73 -5.31 3.87 6.44
CA ALA A 73 -5.24 3.82 4.98
C ALA A 73 -3.80 4.05 4.46
N GLN A 74 -3.12 5.08 4.97
CA GLN A 74 -1.76 5.42 4.56
C GLN A 74 -0.72 4.39 5.00
N ILE A 75 -0.78 3.94 6.26
CA ILE A 75 0.13 2.93 6.80
C ILE A 75 -0.07 1.59 6.08
N GLN A 76 -1.31 1.14 5.96
CA GLN A 76 -1.66 -0.10 5.27
C GLN A 76 -1.15 -0.09 3.83
N ARG A 77 -1.28 1.04 3.12
CA ARG A 77 -0.74 1.18 1.77
C ARG A 77 0.79 1.07 1.75
N ALA A 78 1.50 1.63 2.72
CA ALA A 78 2.96 1.49 2.82
C ALA A 78 3.37 0.02 3.01
N TYR A 79 2.66 -0.72 3.88
CA TYR A 79 2.87 -2.16 4.06
C TYR A 79 2.52 -2.99 2.80
N CYS A 80 1.61 -2.48 1.97
CA CYS A 80 1.31 -3.02 0.65
C CYS A 80 2.25 -2.53 -0.46
N LEU A 81 3.48 -2.12 -0.11
CA LEU A 81 4.46 -1.59 -1.06
C LEU A 81 3.90 -0.44 -1.90
N TRP A 82 3.21 0.50 -1.27
CA TRP A 82 2.57 1.64 -1.91
C TRP A 82 1.52 1.27 -2.98
N GLY A 83 1.05 0.02 -3.02
CA GLY A 83 0.14 -0.49 -4.04
C GLY A 83 0.81 -0.60 -5.43
N VAL A 84 2.14 -0.62 -5.52
CA VAL A 84 2.85 -0.67 -6.80
C VAL A 84 2.95 -2.08 -7.39
N MET A 85 2.66 -3.12 -6.59
CA MET A 85 2.78 -4.49 -7.05
C MET A 85 1.75 -4.78 -8.17
N PRO A 86 2.18 -5.26 -9.35
CA PRO A 86 1.27 -5.56 -10.44
C PRO A 86 0.24 -6.63 -10.07
N GLY A 87 -0.99 -6.44 -10.51
CA GLY A 87 -2.11 -7.33 -10.17
C GLY A 87 -2.61 -7.21 -8.73
N SER A 88 -2.04 -6.34 -7.89
CA SER A 88 -2.49 -6.17 -6.51
C SER A 88 -3.96 -5.75 -6.35
N VAL A 89 -4.59 -5.23 -7.41
CA VAL A 89 -6.01 -4.89 -7.44
C VAL A 89 -6.79 -5.86 -8.31
N GLY A 90 -6.46 -5.95 -9.61
CA GLY A 90 -7.26 -6.71 -10.58
C GLY A 90 -6.96 -8.21 -10.68
N ASP A 91 -6.12 -8.77 -9.79
CA ASP A 91 -5.79 -10.19 -9.74
C ASP A 91 -6.06 -10.72 -8.34
N GLU A 92 -7.09 -11.55 -8.19
CA GLU A 92 -7.54 -12.07 -6.88
C GLU A 92 -6.52 -13.02 -6.25
N ASP A 93 -5.72 -13.70 -7.08
CA ASP A 93 -4.68 -14.62 -6.63
C ASP A 93 -3.40 -13.89 -6.21
N SER A 94 -3.32 -12.57 -6.44
CA SER A 94 -2.17 -11.78 -6.06
C SER A 94 -1.93 -11.86 -4.54
N PRO A 95 -0.67 -12.07 -4.10
CA PRO A 95 -0.32 -12.07 -2.68
C PRO A 95 -0.52 -10.71 -2.00
N PHE A 96 -0.84 -9.66 -2.77
CA PHE A 96 -1.11 -8.31 -2.31
C PHE A 96 -2.60 -7.94 -2.38
N ASN A 97 -3.48 -8.81 -2.89
CA ASN A 97 -4.89 -8.47 -3.13
C ASN A 97 -5.63 -8.08 -1.84
N GLU A 98 -5.51 -8.89 -0.79
CA GLU A 98 -6.15 -8.65 0.51
C GLU A 98 -5.73 -7.32 1.14
N CYS A 99 -4.44 -7.04 1.13
CA CYS A 99 -3.93 -5.82 1.74
C CYS A 99 -4.31 -4.58 0.90
N SER A 100 -4.50 -4.75 -0.42
CA SER A 100 -5.12 -3.74 -1.28
C SER A 100 -6.57 -3.47 -0.94
N HIS A 101 -7.36 -4.51 -0.64
CA HIS A 101 -8.73 -4.32 -0.14
C HIS A 101 -8.71 -3.44 1.12
N ALA A 102 -7.82 -3.73 2.07
CA ALA A 102 -7.75 -3.02 3.34
C ALA A 102 -7.48 -1.51 3.16
N TYR A 103 -6.44 -1.10 2.39
CA TYR A 103 -6.15 0.33 2.25
C TYR A 103 -7.16 1.06 1.37
N LEU A 104 -7.73 0.41 0.35
CA LEU A 104 -8.75 1.02 -0.51
C LEU A 104 -10.08 1.19 0.26
N ALA A 105 -10.43 0.23 1.10
CA ALA A 105 -11.62 0.28 1.96
C ALA A 105 -11.51 1.40 2.99
N ALA A 106 -10.33 1.53 3.61
CA ALA A 106 -10.05 2.63 4.52
C ALA A 106 -10.11 4.00 3.84
N ALA A 107 -9.55 4.12 2.62
CA ALA A 107 -9.64 5.36 1.84
C ALA A 107 -11.10 5.71 1.49
N LYS A 108 -11.89 4.72 1.05
CA LYS A 108 -13.33 4.90 0.80
C LYS A 108 -14.07 5.36 2.06
N MET A 109 -13.81 4.70 3.19
CA MET A 109 -14.43 5.05 4.46
C MET A 109 -14.07 6.47 4.90
N ALA A 110 -12.79 6.86 4.78
CA ALA A 110 -12.36 8.23 5.06
C ALA A 110 -13.11 9.25 4.18
N LEU A 111 -13.19 9.00 2.87
CA LEU A 111 -13.93 9.86 1.94
C LEU A 111 -15.41 10.00 2.33
N LEU A 112 -16.05 8.90 2.72
CA LEU A 112 -17.46 8.92 3.11
C LEU A 112 -17.68 9.68 4.42
N GLN A 113 -16.75 9.61 5.38
CA GLN A 113 -16.83 10.41 6.61
C GLN A 113 -16.71 11.91 6.31
N MET A 114 -15.93 12.31 5.31
CA MET A 114 -15.82 13.73 4.92
C MET A 114 -17.14 14.35 4.43
N ARG A 115 -18.12 13.54 4.04
CA ARG A 115 -19.46 14.02 3.69
C ARG A 115 -20.25 14.59 4.87
N THR A 116 -19.78 14.36 6.10
CA THR A 116 -20.39 14.93 7.31
C THR A 116 -19.53 16.04 7.94
N MET A 117 -18.37 16.34 7.35
CA MET A 117 -17.45 17.39 7.82
C MET A 117 -17.79 18.71 7.12
N LYS A 118 -17.88 19.81 7.87
CA LYS A 118 -18.50 21.05 7.40
C LYS A 118 -17.76 21.66 6.21
N ASP A 119 -16.43 21.71 6.27
CA ASP A 119 -15.62 22.40 5.27
C ASP A 119 -15.34 21.52 4.05
N GLU A 120 -15.37 20.19 4.23
CA GLU A 120 -15.00 19.21 3.21
C GLU A 120 -16.18 18.53 2.53
N MET A 121 -17.39 18.65 3.08
CA MET A 121 -18.61 17.98 2.57
C MET A 121 -18.82 18.20 1.06
N ALA A 122 -18.62 19.43 0.57
CA ALA A 122 -18.83 19.74 -0.84
C ALA A 122 -17.81 19.02 -1.74
N ALA A 123 -16.52 19.13 -1.42
CA ALA A 123 -15.44 18.50 -2.18
C ALA A 123 -15.49 16.96 -2.11
N ALA A 124 -15.82 16.41 -0.94
CA ALA A 124 -16.03 14.98 -0.76
C ALA A 124 -17.24 14.48 -1.54
N GLY A 125 -18.35 15.24 -1.53
CA GLY A 125 -19.56 14.89 -2.28
C GLY A 125 -19.35 14.86 -3.79
N GLU A 126 -18.55 15.79 -4.33
CA GLU A 126 -18.16 15.79 -5.74
C GLU A 126 -17.35 14.53 -6.10
N LEU A 127 -16.31 14.23 -5.31
CA LEU A 127 -15.45 13.07 -5.55
C LEU A 127 -16.22 11.74 -5.41
N VAL A 128 -17.13 11.64 -4.45
CA VAL A 128 -18.01 10.47 -4.30
C VAL A 128 -18.92 10.32 -5.51
N SER A 129 -19.52 11.40 -6.00
CA SER A 129 -20.40 11.38 -7.18
C SER A 129 -19.66 10.92 -8.44
N GLU A 130 -18.39 11.32 -8.59
CA GLU A 130 -17.53 10.88 -9.70
C GLU A 130 -17.25 9.37 -9.63
N ILE A 131 -16.90 8.87 -8.44
CA ILE A 131 -16.64 7.44 -8.18
C ILE A 131 -17.91 6.61 -8.40
N ASP A 132 -19.06 7.04 -7.87
CA ASP A 132 -20.35 6.37 -8.06
C ASP A 132 -20.74 6.32 -9.54
N GLY A 133 -20.54 7.43 -10.26
CA GLY A 133 -20.73 7.47 -11.70
C GLY A 133 -19.82 6.48 -12.44
N ALA A 134 -18.59 6.29 -12.00
CA ALA A 134 -17.68 5.29 -12.56
C ALA A 134 -18.12 3.85 -12.21
N LEU A 135 -18.61 3.60 -11.00
CA LEU A 135 -19.13 2.28 -10.61
C LEU A 135 -20.34 1.89 -11.48
N VAL A 136 -21.30 2.80 -11.66
CA VAL A 136 -22.50 2.57 -12.48
C VAL A 136 -22.15 2.31 -13.94
N ARG A 137 -21.27 3.12 -14.54
CA ARG A 137 -20.89 2.98 -15.95
C ARG A 137 -20.21 1.64 -16.27
N ASN A 138 -19.46 1.09 -15.31
CA ASN A 138 -18.68 -0.13 -15.55
C ASN A 138 -19.40 -1.41 -15.06
N ASN A 139 -20.55 -1.30 -14.38
CA ASN A 139 -21.33 -2.43 -13.84
C ASN A 139 -20.49 -3.38 -12.94
N LEU A 140 -19.51 -2.83 -12.21
CA LEU A 140 -18.53 -3.62 -11.43
C LEU A 140 -18.90 -3.78 -9.96
N SER A 141 -19.95 -3.12 -9.46
CA SER A 141 -20.25 -3.06 -8.03
C SER A 141 -20.54 -4.43 -7.38
N LEU A 142 -20.91 -5.44 -8.16
CA LEU A 142 -21.29 -6.78 -7.68
C LEU A 142 -20.20 -7.86 -7.90
N ILE A 143 -19.03 -7.51 -8.43
CA ILE A 143 -17.94 -8.48 -8.58
C ILE A 143 -17.31 -8.68 -7.21
N LEU A 144 -17.54 -9.85 -6.62
CA LEU A 144 -17.03 -10.25 -5.31
C LEU A 144 -15.79 -11.15 -5.47
N CYS A 145 -14.90 -11.06 -4.49
CA CYS A 145 -13.83 -12.03 -4.26
C CYS A 145 -13.87 -12.50 -2.80
N GLN A 146 -12.97 -13.42 -2.42
CA GLN A 146 -12.89 -13.96 -1.04
C GLN A 146 -12.74 -12.89 0.07
N PHE A 147 -12.13 -11.74 -0.23
CA PHE A 147 -11.91 -10.64 0.72
C PHE A 147 -13.02 -9.57 0.71
N SER A 148 -14.04 -9.76 -0.13
CA SER A 148 -15.15 -8.80 -0.24
C SER A 148 -16.19 -8.97 0.88
N ASN A 149 -16.16 -10.09 1.62
CA ASN A 149 -17.21 -10.46 2.57
C ASN A 149 -16.83 -10.25 4.05
N GLU A 150 -15.57 -9.92 4.34
CA GLU A 150 -15.09 -9.66 5.70
C GLU A 150 -14.54 -8.23 5.78
N GLY A 151 -15.03 -7.46 6.76
CA GLY A 151 -14.54 -6.11 7.02
C GLY A 151 -13.14 -6.11 7.63
N PHE A 152 -12.48 -4.97 7.58
CA PHE A 152 -11.17 -4.75 8.19
C PHE A 152 -11.31 -4.00 9.51
N ASN A 153 -10.22 -3.89 10.26
CA ASN A 153 -10.20 -3.11 11.49
C ASN A 153 -8.91 -2.30 11.58
N THR A 154 -8.98 -1.04 12.04
CA THR A 154 -7.77 -0.21 12.19
C THR A 154 -6.74 -0.78 13.19
N ALA A 155 -7.14 -1.73 14.05
CA ALA A 155 -6.24 -2.43 14.96
C ALA A 155 -5.44 -3.55 14.26
N ASP A 156 -5.86 -4.00 13.07
CA ASP A 156 -5.33 -5.18 12.41
C ASP A 156 -4.64 -4.80 11.09
N LEU A 157 -3.32 -4.94 11.06
CA LEU A 157 -2.54 -4.66 9.86
C LEU A 157 -2.43 -5.89 8.96
N ILE A 158 -2.90 -5.75 7.73
CA ILE A 158 -2.93 -6.84 6.75
C ILE A 158 -1.60 -6.85 5.99
N ARG A 159 -0.85 -7.95 6.07
CA ARG A 159 0.45 -8.07 5.37
C ARG A 159 0.31 -8.86 4.07
N PRO A 160 1.09 -8.53 3.04
CA PRO A 160 1.12 -9.35 1.84
C PRO A 160 1.64 -10.76 2.14
N ARG A 161 1.09 -11.76 1.45
CA ARG A 161 1.50 -13.16 1.59
C ARG A 161 2.83 -13.39 0.90
N LEU A 162 3.93 -13.16 1.61
CA LEU A 162 5.30 -13.21 1.05
C LEU A 162 5.60 -14.54 0.34
N ALA A 163 5.18 -15.67 0.90
CA ALA A 163 5.35 -16.98 0.25
C ALA A 163 4.64 -17.07 -1.11
N GLY A 164 3.51 -16.38 -1.27
CA GLY A 164 2.76 -16.31 -2.51
C GLY A 164 3.45 -15.51 -3.62
N ILE A 165 4.46 -14.70 -3.29
CA ILE A 165 5.24 -13.95 -4.31
C ILE A 165 5.94 -14.91 -5.26
N PHE A 166 6.48 -16.02 -4.76
CA PHE A 166 7.17 -17.02 -5.57
C PHE A 166 6.23 -17.83 -6.46
N LEU A 167 4.94 -17.90 -6.10
CA LEU A 167 3.93 -18.67 -6.83
C LEU A 167 3.14 -17.81 -7.82
N HIS A 168 3.16 -16.49 -7.66
CA HIS A 168 2.45 -15.55 -8.53
C HIS A 168 3.41 -14.92 -9.55
N ILE A 169 3.29 -15.32 -10.82
CA ILE A 169 4.24 -14.99 -11.90
C ILE A 169 4.50 -13.49 -12.02
N LYS A 170 3.45 -12.64 -11.98
CA LYS A 170 3.60 -11.18 -12.12
C LYS A 170 4.40 -10.58 -10.96
N SER A 171 4.12 -11.02 -9.73
CA SER A 171 4.84 -10.58 -8.53
C SER A 171 6.29 -11.06 -8.53
N LEU A 172 6.53 -12.33 -8.90
CA LEU A 172 7.88 -12.88 -9.02
C LEU A 172 8.69 -12.13 -10.08
N ALA A 173 8.14 -11.94 -11.28
CA ALA A 173 8.83 -11.25 -12.36
C ALA A 173 9.19 -9.82 -11.98
N THR A 174 8.27 -9.11 -11.32
CA THR A 174 8.47 -7.71 -10.90
C THR A 174 9.52 -7.60 -9.80
N THR A 175 9.47 -8.49 -8.81
CA THR A 175 10.47 -8.50 -7.74
C THR A 175 11.86 -8.86 -8.26
N MET A 176 11.97 -9.86 -9.14
CA MET A 176 13.24 -10.23 -9.78
C MET A 176 13.78 -9.09 -10.65
N LEU A 177 12.93 -8.43 -11.44
CA LEU A 177 13.32 -7.28 -12.25
C LEU A 177 13.83 -6.14 -11.37
N ALA A 178 13.13 -5.80 -10.30
CA ALA A 178 13.54 -4.75 -9.36
C ALA A 178 14.88 -5.07 -8.67
N LEU A 179 15.12 -6.33 -8.32
CA LEU A 179 16.41 -6.76 -7.76
C LEU A 179 17.52 -6.66 -8.80
N MET A 180 17.29 -7.10 -10.04
CA MET A 180 18.26 -7.00 -11.12
C MET A 180 18.61 -5.54 -11.44
N THR A 181 17.64 -4.64 -11.49
CA THR A 181 17.87 -3.21 -11.72
C THR A 181 18.65 -2.57 -10.56
N ALA A 182 18.34 -2.92 -9.31
CA ALA A 182 19.10 -2.44 -8.16
C ALA A 182 20.56 -2.93 -8.18
N VAL A 183 20.79 -4.22 -8.46
CA VAL A 183 22.15 -4.78 -8.55
C VAL A 183 22.95 -4.15 -9.68
N THR A 184 22.34 -3.98 -10.85
CA THR A 184 23.02 -3.34 -12.00
C THR A 184 23.33 -1.86 -11.71
N ALA A 185 22.41 -1.11 -11.11
CA ALA A 185 22.64 0.28 -10.71
C ALA A 185 23.77 0.41 -9.67
N LEU A 186 23.81 -0.47 -8.67
CA LEU A 186 24.88 -0.53 -7.67
C LEU A 186 26.23 -0.88 -8.32
N TRP A 187 26.25 -1.81 -9.27
CA TRP A 187 27.47 -2.19 -9.98
C TRP A 187 28.01 -1.05 -10.86
N TRP A 188 27.13 -0.36 -11.60
CA TRP A 188 27.50 0.79 -12.43
C TRP A 188 28.00 1.96 -11.60
N SER A 189 27.30 2.31 -10.51
CA SER A 189 27.75 3.37 -9.60
C SER A 189 29.11 3.05 -8.97
N ALA A 190 29.33 1.81 -8.51
CA ALA A 190 30.63 1.39 -7.99
C ALA A 190 31.75 1.44 -9.05
N ARG A 191 31.45 1.15 -10.32
CA ARG A 191 32.40 1.32 -11.44
C ARG A 191 32.75 2.77 -11.69
N LEU A 192 31.76 3.67 -11.66
CA LEU A 192 31.97 5.11 -11.89
C LEU A 192 32.76 5.77 -10.75
N LEU A 193 32.53 5.32 -9.51
CA LEU A 193 33.22 5.83 -8.32
C LEU A 193 34.65 5.30 -8.16
N ARG A 194 35.06 4.29 -8.93
CA ARG A 194 36.43 3.76 -8.88
C ARG A 194 37.38 4.71 -9.61
N THR A 195 37.99 5.64 -8.87
CA THR A 195 39.06 6.52 -9.37
C THR A 195 40.27 5.69 -9.82
N LYS A 196 40.94 6.10 -10.92
CA LYS A 196 42.20 5.48 -11.36
C LYS A 196 43.26 5.68 -10.27
N PRO A 197 44.09 4.66 -9.93
CA PRO A 197 45.21 4.87 -9.03
C PRO A 197 46.14 5.93 -9.62
N ALA A 198 46.47 6.96 -8.85
CA ALA A 198 47.51 7.91 -9.22
C ALA A 198 48.82 7.14 -9.30
N ILE A 199 49.39 7.05 -10.50
CA ILE A 199 50.75 6.56 -10.70
C ILE A 199 51.64 7.65 -10.10
N ALA A 200 52.32 7.34 -8.99
CA ALA A 200 53.34 8.20 -8.42
C ALA A 200 54.63 7.94 -9.22
N ASP A 201 55.11 8.98 -9.91
CA ASP A 201 56.42 9.02 -10.59
C ASP A 201 57.57 9.09 -9.57
#